data_AF-A0A2H9YP93-F1
#
_entry.id   AF-A0A2H9YP93-F1
#
_cell.length_a   1.000
_cell.length_b   1.000
_cell.length_c   1.000
_cell.angle_alpha   90.00
_cell.angle_beta   90.00
_cell.angle_gamma   90.00
#
_symmetry.space_group_name_H-M   'P 1'
#
loop_
_entity.id
_entity.type
_entity.pdbx_description
1 polymer ?
#
loop_
_entity_poly.entity_id
_entity_poly.type
_entity_poly.pdbx_seq_one_letter_code
_entity_poly.pdbx_strand_id
1 'polypeptide(L)'
;MIDYSPHTKYTAQKIQDKVTRGAYFYSSFSIDNGIGSTTNIKKLIEKLTIRYDLNLTSRQRNYRLKTGKPIADLIVQDVMYENRWLFILLITTPNSHKHSKQPIRSTEQQKQIGKDKIFEIEELSFSRKHIIAETDLIHDYFKDNEVLKFVMSKPYLELDFSGYSAELVRMTHKKYKSNSDKFYKTPSKPFSWTWRWKKEVIAKKKTDLVNIINRYVSQPNKAKPIEDLVKWQSYFQTYAVFRGMRQQVGRLYTLGKLFLYSRGKQRWDDQNLPILKLYFAPRYETYADGYEEYCLRREIYVNFDVELPRDLALRSNWSEIDIYLSKQI
;
A
#
# COMPACT_ATOMS: atom_id res chain seq x y z
N MET A 1 -12.70 10.59 7.62
CA MET A 1 -12.33 9.58 8.62
C MET A 1 -10.83 9.58 8.74
N ILE A 2 -10.29 9.38 9.95
CA ILE A 2 -8.85 9.32 10.17
C ILE A 2 -8.46 7.86 10.35
N ASP A 3 -7.41 7.43 9.67
CA ASP A 3 -6.79 6.13 9.82
C ASP A 3 -5.37 6.36 10.38
N TYR A 4 -5.18 6.14 11.69
CA TYR A 4 -3.87 6.18 12.32
C TYR A 4 -3.10 4.90 11.97
N SER A 5 -1.91 5.04 11.38
CA SER A 5 -1.17 3.94 10.80
C SER A 5 0.09 3.61 11.61
N PRO A 6 0.29 2.35 12.04
CA PRO A 6 1.49 1.95 12.76
C PRO A 6 2.72 1.81 11.85
N HIS A 7 2.52 1.50 10.57
CA HIS A 7 3.61 1.21 9.63
C HIS A 7 3.15 1.29 8.17
N THR A 8 4.10 1.38 7.23
CA THR A 8 3.83 1.56 5.80
C THR A 8 2.91 0.48 5.21
N LYS A 9 3.02 -0.78 5.64
CA LYS A 9 2.14 -1.87 5.14
C LYS A 9 0.65 -1.59 5.42
N TYR A 10 0.36 -1.00 6.57
CA TYR A 10 -1.00 -0.61 6.97
C TYR A 10 -1.46 0.58 6.13
N THR A 11 -0.61 1.62 6.03
CA THR A 11 -0.83 2.79 5.15
C THR A 11 -1.20 2.34 3.74
N ALA A 12 -0.36 1.49 3.15
CA ALA A 12 -0.58 0.92 1.82
C ALA A 12 -1.90 0.15 1.71
N GLN A 13 -2.26 -0.67 2.72
CA GLN A 13 -3.55 -1.37 2.73
C GLN A 13 -4.73 -0.38 2.78
N LYS A 14 -4.70 0.62 3.66
CA LYS A 14 -5.80 1.59 3.78
C LYS A 14 -5.94 2.42 2.51
N ILE A 15 -4.84 2.90 1.92
CA ILE A 15 -4.89 3.58 0.61
C ILE A 15 -5.56 2.66 -0.42
N GLN A 16 -5.11 1.41 -0.55
CA GLN A 16 -5.68 0.45 -1.49
C GLN A 16 -7.20 0.27 -1.27
N ASP A 17 -7.66 0.19 -0.02
CA ASP A 17 -9.07 0.06 0.31
C ASP A 17 -9.91 1.31 -0.04
N LYS A 18 -9.38 2.51 0.24
CA LYS A 18 -10.07 3.78 -0.08
C LYS A 18 -10.11 4.02 -1.59
N VAL A 19 -9.00 3.79 -2.29
CA VAL A 19 -8.92 3.90 -3.75
C VAL A 19 -9.85 2.89 -4.42
N THR A 20 -9.92 1.65 -3.92
CA THR A 20 -10.89 0.66 -4.42
C THR A 20 -12.34 1.13 -4.29
N ARG A 21 -12.63 2.00 -3.30
CA ARG A 21 -13.96 2.60 -3.08
C ARG A 21 -14.16 3.94 -3.81
N GLY A 22 -13.17 4.41 -4.57
CA GLY A 22 -13.27 5.61 -5.42
C GLY A 22 -12.49 6.81 -4.92
N ALA A 23 -11.62 6.70 -3.91
CA ALA A 23 -10.78 7.82 -3.49
C ALA A 23 -9.63 8.04 -4.50
N TYR A 24 -9.94 8.70 -5.63
CA TYR A 24 -8.99 8.85 -6.74
C TYR A 24 -8.20 10.16 -6.71
N PHE A 25 -8.59 11.12 -5.87
CA PHE A 25 -7.87 12.38 -5.69
C PHE A 25 -7.13 12.33 -4.38
N TYR A 26 -5.90 12.84 -4.34
CA TYR A 26 -5.11 12.80 -3.13
C TYR A 26 -4.09 13.94 -3.04
N SER A 27 -3.76 14.32 -1.82
CA SER A 27 -2.53 15.06 -1.51
C SER A 27 -1.77 14.31 -0.42
N SER A 28 -0.46 14.49 -0.38
CA SER A 28 0.38 13.92 0.65
C SER A 28 1.50 14.89 0.99
N PHE A 29 1.73 15.11 2.27
CA PHE A 29 2.82 15.95 2.76
C PHE A 29 3.43 15.33 4.01
N SER A 30 4.61 15.81 4.38
CA SER A 30 5.31 15.32 5.57
C SER A 30 5.75 16.48 6.44
N ILE A 31 5.79 16.22 7.74
CA ILE A 31 6.23 17.18 8.76
C ILE A 31 7.36 16.53 9.52
N ASP A 32 8.50 17.23 9.56
CA ASP A 32 9.62 16.86 10.40
C ASP A 32 9.24 17.07 11.89
N ASN A 33 9.50 16.07 12.74
CA ASN A 33 9.34 16.16 14.19
C ASN A 33 10.66 15.97 14.96
N GLY A 34 11.79 16.19 14.30
CA GLY A 34 13.11 16.23 14.91
C GLY A 34 13.33 17.45 15.83
N ILE A 35 14.58 17.57 16.32
CA ILE A 35 14.99 18.62 17.25
C ILE A 35 14.72 20.00 16.64
N GLY A 36 13.90 20.82 17.31
CA GLY A 36 13.50 22.15 16.85
C GLY A 36 12.14 22.22 16.15
N SER A 37 11.45 21.09 15.96
CA SER A 37 10.09 21.10 15.43
C SER A 37 9.13 21.77 16.42
N THR A 38 8.46 22.82 15.97
CA THR A 38 7.43 23.55 16.74
C THR A 38 6.02 23.12 16.38
N THR A 39 5.88 22.17 15.44
CA THR A 39 4.57 21.82 14.89
C THR A 39 3.81 20.91 15.85
N ASN A 40 2.72 21.44 16.40
CA ASN A 40 1.81 20.64 17.21
C ASN A 40 0.95 19.75 16.30
N ILE A 41 1.34 18.47 16.20
CA ILE A 41 0.69 17.45 15.36
C ILE A 41 -0.80 17.30 15.69
N LYS A 42 -1.16 17.27 16.99
CA LYS A 42 -2.56 17.19 17.42
C LYS A 42 -3.40 18.35 16.90
N LYS A 43 -2.92 19.59 17.08
CA LYS A 43 -3.60 20.80 16.57
C LYS A 43 -3.72 20.79 15.05
N LEU A 44 -2.72 20.26 14.34
CA LEU A 44 -2.80 20.11 12.88
C LEU A 44 -3.89 19.11 12.49
N ILE A 45 -3.93 17.95 13.14
CA ILE A 45 -4.97 16.94 12.90
C ILE A 45 -6.35 17.52 13.17
N GLU A 46 -6.53 18.28 14.26
CA GLU A 46 -7.79 18.98 14.56
C GLU A 46 -8.18 19.97 13.46
N LYS A 47 -7.22 20.79 12.97
CA LYS A 47 -7.46 21.71 11.84
C LYS A 47 -7.89 20.97 10.56
N LEU A 48 -7.21 19.89 10.21
CA LEU A 48 -7.57 19.06 9.05
C LEU A 48 -8.92 18.37 9.25
N THR A 49 -9.22 17.95 10.47
CA THR A 49 -10.50 17.31 10.84
C THR A 49 -11.67 18.24 10.58
N ILE A 50 -11.55 19.50 11.01
CA ILE A 50 -12.57 20.52 10.77
C ILE A 50 -12.66 20.84 9.28
N ARG A 51 -11.53 21.15 8.62
CA ARG A 51 -11.50 21.55 7.21
C ARG A 51 -12.12 20.48 6.29
N TYR A 52 -11.81 19.21 6.52
CA TYR A 52 -12.18 18.11 5.65
C TYR A 52 -13.36 17.27 6.17
N ASP A 53 -14.05 17.74 7.22
CA ASP A 53 -15.15 17.02 7.87
C ASP A 53 -14.82 15.54 8.16
N LEU A 54 -13.69 15.28 8.84
CA LEU A 54 -13.20 13.91 8.96
C LEU A 54 -14.01 13.04 9.93
N ASN A 55 -14.87 13.63 10.79
CA ASN A 55 -15.66 12.95 11.82
C ASN A 55 -17.02 12.43 11.35
N LEU A 56 -17.27 12.37 10.04
CA LEU A 56 -18.54 11.89 9.51
C LEU A 56 -18.70 10.38 9.68
N THR A 57 -19.89 9.98 10.10
CA THR A 57 -20.33 8.58 10.12
C THR A 57 -20.47 8.01 8.72
N SER A 58 -20.42 6.68 8.58
CA SER A 58 -20.67 5.98 7.32
C SER A 58 -21.99 6.39 6.64
N ARG A 59 -23.04 6.63 7.42
CA ARG A 59 -24.35 7.08 6.91
C ARG A 59 -24.27 8.49 6.31
N GLN A 60 -23.66 9.43 7.04
CA GLN A 60 -23.49 10.81 6.57
C GLN A 60 -22.61 10.87 5.31
N ARG A 61 -21.54 10.07 5.26
CA ARG A 61 -20.64 9.97 4.10
C ARG A 61 -21.38 9.47 2.85
N ASN A 62 -22.17 8.41 2.99
CA ASN A 62 -23.00 7.90 1.90
C ASN A 62 -24.04 8.92 1.43
N TYR A 63 -24.65 9.65 2.35
CA TYR A 63 -25.60 10.72 2.01
C TYR A 63 -24.93 11.87 1.23
N ARG A 64 -23.74 12.30 1.63
CA ARG A 64 -22.97 13.33 0.91
C ARG A 64 -22.66 12.92 -0.52
N LEU A 65 -22.15 11.71 -0.71
CA LEU A 65 -21.87 11.20 -2.06
C LEU A 65 -23.12 11.10 -2.93
N LYS A 66 -24.28 10.74 -2.34
CA LYS A 66 -25.56 10.73 -3.05
C LYS A 66 -26.07 12.14 -3.42
N THR A 67 -25.76 13.14 -2.60
CA THR A 67 -26.19 14.54 -2.77
C THR A 67 -25.18 15.40 -3.53
N GLY A 68 -24.20 14.78 -4.19
CA GLY A 68 -23.24 15.49 -5.05
C GLY A 68 -22.03 16.09 -4.32
N LYS A 69 -21.84 15.79 -3.03
CA LYS A 69 -20.76 16.33 -2.20
C LYS A 69 -19.60 15.34 -2.04
N PRO A 70 -18.33 15.80 -2.09
CA PRO A 70 -17.18 14.94 -1.88
C PRO A 70 -17.03 14.56 -0.41
N ILE A 71 -16.22 13.52 -0.16
CA ILE A 71 -15.82 13.10 1.19
C ILE A 71 -14.31 12.89 1.24
N ALA A 72 -13.72 13.13 2.41
CA ALA A 72 -12.29 12.96 2.64
C ALA A 72 -11.99 11.87 3.67
N ASP A 73 -10.81 11.28 3.50
CA ASP A 73 -10.15 10.38 4.43
C ASP A 73 -8.72 10.87 4.64
N LEU A 74 -8.22 10.78 5.86
CA LEU A 74 -6.86 11.16 6.20
C LEU A 74 -6.17 9.93 6.78
N ILE A 75 -5.01 9.57 6.25
CA ILE A 75 -4.11 8.61 6.88
C ILE A 75 -2.99 9.39 7.54
N VAL A 76 -2.72 9.09 8.80
CA VAL A 76 -1.66 9.71 9.59
C VAL A 76 -0.70 8.63 10.03
N GLN A 77 0.59 8.85 9.80
CA GLN A 77 1.64 7.91 10.19
C GLN A 77 2.83 8.67 10.77
N ASP A 78 3.19 8.35 12.01
CA ASP A 78 4.53 8.61 12.55
C ASP A 78 5.50 7.58 11.93
N VAL A 79 6.40 8.04 11.06
CA VAL A 79 7.29 7.16 10.30
C VAL A 79 8.42 6.71 11.20
N MET A 80 8.40 5.41 11.53
CA MET A 80 9.41 4.77 12.36
C MET A 80 10.83 5.15 11.93
N TYR A 81 11.61 5.63 12.89
CA TYR A 81 13.04 5.94 12.76
C TYR A 81 13.38 7.06 11.76
N GLU A 82 12.40 7.82 11.26
CA GLU A 82 12.63 8.91 10.31
C GLU A 82 12.35 10.31 10.88
N ASN A 83 12.01 10.44 12.17
CA ASN A 83 11.59 11.70 12.80
C ASN A 83 10.67 12.52 11.87
N ARG A 84 9.64 11.85 11.34
CA ARG A 84 8.76 12.43 10.33
C ARG A 84 7.34 11.90 10.45
N TRP A 85 6.38 12.80 10.43
CA TRP A 85 4.96 12.48 10.27
C TRP A 85 4.57 12.57 8.80
N LEU A 86 3.90 11.55 8.30
CA LEU A 86 3.33 11.47 6.96
C LEU A 86 1.82 11.62 7.04
N PHE A 87 1.29 12.55 6.25
CA PHE A 87 -0.13 12.79 6.08
C PHE A 87 -0.52 12.47 4.64
N ILE A 88 -1.59 11.69 4.47
CA ILE A 88 -2.13 11.35 3.15
C ILE A 88 -3.62 11.62 3.17
N LEU A 89 -4.02 12.67 2.48
CA LEU A 89 -5.41 13.04 2.26
C LEU A 89 -5.92 12.34 1.00
N LEU A 90 -7.01 11.60 1.12
CA LEU A 90 -7.66 10.85 0.06
C LEU A 90 -9.09 11.36 -0.09
N ILE A 91 -9.48 11.75 -1.30
CA ILE A 91 -10.77 12.36 -1.57
C ILE A 91 -11.55 11.51 -2.57
N THR A 92 -12.80 11.25 -2.22
CA THR A 92 -13.78 10.56 -3.05
C THR A 92 -14.83 11.55 -3.49
N THR A 93 -15.01 11.71 -4.81
CA THR A 93 -16.09 12.50 -5.40
C THR A 93 -17.29 11.58 -5.67
N PRO A 94 -18.50 12.13 -5.87
CA PRO A 94 -19.67 11.36 -6.29
C PRO A 94 -19.42 10.52 -7.56
N ASN A 95 -18.70 11.08 -8.52
CA ASN A 95 -18.39 10.44 -9.79
C ASN A 95 -17.31 9.37 -9.66
N SER A 96 -16.22 9.66 -8.95
CA SER A 96 -15.18 8.65 -8.67
C SER A 96 -15.74 7.46 -7.89
N HIS A 97 -16.70 7.71 -6.99
CA HIS A 97 -17.45 6.68 -6.28
C HIS A 97 -18.39 5.87 -7.18
N LYS A 98 -19.10 6.52 -8.12
CA LYS A 98 -19.92 5.81 -9.11
C LYS A 98 -19.02 4.95 -10.00
N HIS A 99 -17.93 5.51 -10.49
CA HIS A 99 -16.95 4.83 -11.33
C HIS A 99 -16.35 3.59 -10.65
N SER A 100 -16.02 3.68 -9.35
CA SER A 100 -15.46 2.53 -8.62
C SER A 100 -16.41 1.33 -8.53
N LYS A 101 -17.72 1.58 -8.59
CA LYS A 101 -18.77 0.56 -8.58
C LYS A 101 -19.13 0.04 -9.98
N GLN A 102 -18.71 0.73 -11.04
CA GLN A 102 -19.08 0.34 -12.39
C GLN A 102 -18.32 -0.93 -12.82
N PRO A 103 -19.04 -1.97 -13.29
CA PRO A 103 -18.42 -3.13 -13.91
C PRO A 103 -17.79 -2.75 -15.25
N ILE A 104 -16.72 -3.45 -15.64
CA ILE A 104 -16.10 -3.29 -16.97
C ILE A 104 -17.16 -3.65 -18.02
N ARG A 105 -17.63 -2.66 -18.79
CA ARG A 105 -18.33 -2.88 -20.06
C ARG A 105 -17.26 -2.86 -21.14
N SER A 106 -16.80 -4.02 -21.60
CA SER A 106 -15.79 -4.08 -22.65
C SER A 106 -16.44 -3.90 -24.00
N THR A 107 -16.26 -2.74 -24.63
CA THR A 107 -16.56 -2.59 -26.06
C THR A 107 -15.34 -2.71 -26.96
N GLU A 108 -14.09 -2.66 -26.46
CA GLU A 108 -12.94 -2.69 -27.36
C GLU A 108 -11.87 -3.74 -27.00
N GLN A 109 -11.46 -4.47 -28.04
CA GLN A 109 -10.44 -5.51 -28.03
C GLN A 109 -9.05 -4.86 -27.92
N GLN A 110 -8.52 -4.69 -26.71
CA GLN A 110 -7.11 -4.26 -26.57
C GLN A 110 -6.17 -5.45 -26.77
N LYS A 111 -5.29 -5.33 -27.79
CA LYS A 111 -4.27 -6.33 -28.16
C LYS A 111 -3.24 -6.49 -27.03
N GLN A 112 -2.93 -7.74 -26.71
CA GLN A 112 -1.89 -8.11 -25.74
C GLN A 112 -0.51 -7.69 -26.24
N ILE A 113 0.12 -6.72 -25.58
CA ILE A 113 1.55 -6.44 -25.77
C ILE A 113 2.26 -6.83 -24.48
N GLY A 114 2.89 -8.00 -24.47
CA GLY A 114 3.77 -8.48 -23.39
C GLY A 114 3.18 -9.53 -22.44
N LYS A 115 4.07 -10.38 -21.88
CA LYS A 115 3.74 -11.46 -20.93
C LYS A 115 3.43 -10.95 -19.49
N ASP A 116 3.03 -9.69 -19.34
CA ASP A 116 2.68 -9.13 -18.04
C ASP A 116 1.22 -9.40 -17.69
N LYS A 117 0.98 -10.07 -16.55
CA LYS A 117 -0.36 -10.43 -16.05
C LYS A 117 -1.06 -9.24 -15.37
N ILE A 118 -0.44 -8.06 -15.40
CA ILE A 118 -0.93 -6.80 -14.85
C ILE A 118 -0.94 -5.83 -16.03
N PHE A 119 -2.11 -5.60 -16.62
CA PHE A 119 -2.26 -4.59 -17.67
C PHE A 119 -2.46 -3.22 -17.02
N GLU A 120 -1.64 -2.25 -17.45
CA GLU A 120 -1.94 -0.83 -17.29
C GLU A 120 -3.09 -0.51 -18.26
N ILE A 121 -4.31 -0.27 -17.76
CA ILE A 121 -5.35 0.32 -18.60
C ILE A 121 -5.05 1.81 -18.67
N GLU A 122 -4.51 2.25 -19.80
CA GLU A 122 -4.25 3.65 -20.15
C GLU A 122 -5.50 4.41 -20.63
N GLU A 123 -6.64 3.74 -20.81
CA GLU A 123 -7.91 4.46 -20.91
C GLU A 123 -8.25 5.05 -19.53
N LEU A 124 -7.75 6.28 -19.36
CA LEU A 124 -8.27 7.27 -18.44
C LEU A 124 -9.77 7.39 -18.75
N SER A 125 -10.59 6.66 -18.00
CA SER A 125 -12.04 6.87 -17.98
C SER A 125 -12.42 8.30 -17.57
N PHE A 126 -11.45 9.05 -17.03
CA PHE A 126 -11.52 10.47 -16.72
C PHE A 126 -10.70 11.27 -17.72
N SER A 127 -11.35 11.99 -18.63
CA SER A 127 -10.63 12.95 -19.46
C SER A 127 -10.03 14.07 -18.60
N ARG A 128 -8.98 14.75 -19.08
CA ARG A 128 -8.34 15.86 -18.35
C ARG A 128 -9.34 16.94 -17.90
N LYS A 129 -10.35 17.22 -18.73
CA LYS A 129 -11.44 18.16 -18.40
C LYS A 129 -12.27 17.69 -17.20
N HIS A 130 -12.57 16.38 -17.11
CA HIS A 130 -13.30 15.83 -15.97
C HIS A 130 -12.47 15.86 -14.69
N ILE A 131 -11.16 15.60 -14.78
CA ILE A 131 -10.26 15.69 -13.62
C ILE A 131 -10.25 17.13 -13.09
N ILE A 132 -10.12 18.14 -13.96
CA ILE A 132 -10.15 19.55 -13.56
C ILE A 132 -11.48 19.90 -12.89
N ALA A 133 -12.61 19.58 -13.53
CA ALA A 133 -13.94 19.87 -12.97
C ALA A 133 -14.17 19.20 -11.59
N GLU A 134 -13.60 18.01 -11.37
CA GLU A 134 -13.68 17.36 -10.06
C GLU A 134 -12.75 17.98 -9.03
N THR A 135 -11.56 18.42 -9.42
CA THR A 135 -10.68 19.22 -8.56
C THR A 135 -11.36 20.52 -8.14
N ASP A 136 -11.98 21.25 -9.08
CA ASP A 136 -12.71 22.48 -8.80
C ASP A 136 -13.86 22.25 -7.80
N LEU A 137 -14.64 21.18 -7.99
CA LEU A 137 -15.68 20.76 -7.05
C LEU A 137 -15.14 20.47 -5.64
N ILE A 138 -13.95 19.88 -5.55
CA ILE A 138 -13.30 19.58 -4.26
C ILE A 138 -12.86 20.89 -3.59
N HIS A 139 -12.20 21.77 -4.33
CA HIS A 139 -11.73 23.07 -3.83
C HIS A 139 -12.89 23.95 -3.38
N ASP A 140 -13.95 24.02 -4.18
CA ASP A 140 -15.16 24.78 -3.85
C ASP A 140 -15.85 24.28 -2.59
N TYR A 141 -15.87 22.95 -2.38
CA TYR A 141 -16.54 22.34 -1.24
C TYR A 141 -15.74 22.51 0.06
N PHE A 142 -14.45 22.15 0.07
CA PHE A 142 -13.62 22.20 1.28
C PHE A 142 -13.00 23.57 1.53
N LYS A 143 -13.15 24.52 0.60
CA LYS A 143 -12.52 25.85 0.66
C LYS A 143 -11.01 25.74 0.87
N ASP A 144 -10.39 24.86 0.11
CA ASP A 144 -8.95 24.59 0.14
C ASP A 144 -8.44 24.48 -1.29
N ASN A 145 -7.28 25.07 -1.58
CA ASN A 145 -6.66 25.10 -2.91
C ASN A 145 -5.45 24.15 -2.99
N GLU A 146 -5.40 23.15 -2.10
CA GLU A 146 -4.36 22.13 -2.07
C GLU A 146 -4.18 21.46 -3.44
N VAL A 147 -2.94 21.24 -3.87
CA VAL A 147 -2.64 20.64 -5.17
C VAL A 147 -2.95 19.14 -5.12
N LEU A 148 -4.06 18.75 -5.75
CA LEU A 148 -4.50 17.36 -5.80
C LEU A 148 -3.89 16.59 -6.97
N LYS A 149 -3.37 15.41 -6.66
CA LYS A 149 -2.93 14.40 -7.64
C LYS A 149 -4.06 13.42 -7.89
N PHE A 150 -4.02 12.78 -9.07
CA PHE A 150 -5.01 11.78 -9.47
C PHE A 150 -4.37 10.39 -9.55
N VAL A 151 -4.90 9.42 -8.80
CA VAL A 151 -4.29 8.10 -8.58
C VAL A 151 -4.14 7.29 -9.89
N MET A 152 -4.95 7.55 -10.92
CA MET A 152 -4.83 6.88 -12.22
C MET A 152 -3.89 7.61 -13.19
N SER A 153 -3.41 8.81 -12.86
CA SER A 153 -2.46 9.57 -13.68
C SER A 153 -1.01 9.31 -13.25
N LYS A 154 -0.06 9.42 -14.18
CA LYS A 154 1.38 9.38 -13.87
C LYS A 154 1.84 10.79 -13.42
N PRO A 155 2.71 10.92 -12.41
CA PRO A 155 3.23 9.84 -11.56
C PRO A 155 2.14 9.26 -10.66
N TYR A 156 2.14 7.94 -10.49
CA TYR A 156 1.17 7.25 -9.66
C TYR A 156 1.36 7.60 -8.18
N LEU A 157 0.40 7.16 -7.35
CA LEU A 157 0.57 7.23 -5.91
C LEU A 157 1.68 6.27 -5.48
N GLU A 158 2.67 6.81 -4.78
CA GLU A 158 3.88 6.10 -4.36
C GLU A 158 4.02 6.04 -2.83
N LEU A 159 4.65 4.98 -2.35
CA LEU A 159 5.08 4.83 -0.96
C LEU A 159 6.48 4.23 -0.92
N ASP A 160 7.24 4.57 0.12
CA ASP A 160 8.53 3.95 0.40
C ASP A 160 8.37 2.69 1.26
N PHE A 161 8.94 1.58 0.80
CA PHE A 161 9.01 0.30 1.50
C PHE A 161 10.46 0.00 1.88
N SER A 162 10.96 0.70 2.90
CA SER A 162 12.31 0.53 3.46
C SER A 162 13.40 0.79 2.41
N GLY A 163 13.41 2.01 1.89
CA GLY A 163 14.36 2.51 0.90
C GLY A 163 14.06 2.09 -0.55
N TYR A 164 12.86 1.55 -0.81
CA TYR A 164 12.43 1.18 -2.14
C TYR A 164 11.01 1.66 -2.43
N SER A 165 10.88 2.49 -3.47
CA SER A 165 9.60 3.02 -3.91
C SER A 165 8.71 1.95 -4.56
N ALA A 166 7.44 1.93 -4.15
CA ALA A 166 6.38 1.16 -4.76
C ALA A 166 5.24 2.07 -5.20
N GLU A 167 4.57 1.70 -6.28
CA GLU A 167 3.47 2.43 -6.88
C GLU A 167 2.17 1.62 -6.78
N LEU A 168 1.07 2.34 -6.56
CA LEU A 168 -0.27 1.77 -6.57
C LEU A 168 -0.78 1.71 -8.00
N VAL A 169 -1.12 0.51 -8.47
CA VAL A 169 -1.61 0.30 -9.83
C VAL A 169 -2.95 -0.40 -9.87
N ARG A 170 -3.74 -0.02 -10.87
CA ARG A 170 -5.01 -0.69 -11.21
C ARG A 170 -4.71 -1.98 -11.97
N MET A 171 -5.25 -3.10 -11.52
CA MET A 171 -5.16 -4.39 -12.19
C MET A 171 -6.40 -4.69 -13.01
N THR A 172 -6.19 -5.27 -14.20
CA THR A 172 -7.23 -5.96 -14.97
C THR A 172 -7.57 -7.31 -14.36
N HIS A 173 -8.84 -7.68 -14.41
CA HIS A 173 -9.23 -9.08 -14.23
C HIS A 173 -8.73 -9.91 -15.40
N LYS A 174 -8.20 -11.11 -15.12
CA LYS A 174 -8.01 -12.10 -16.17
C LYS A 174 -9.37 -12.38 -16.80
N LYS A 175 -9.51 -12.08 -18.09
CA LYS A 175 -10.56 -12.69 -18.91
C LYS A 175 -10.15 -14.16 -19.06
N TYR A 176 -10.82 -15.05 -18.33
CA TYR A 176 -10.76 -16.47 -18.69
C TYR A 176 -11.45 -16.58 -20.06
N LYS A 177 -10.90 -17.38 -20.99
CA LYS A 177 -11.68 -17.82 -22.15
C LYS A 177 -12.99 -18.36 -21.59
N SER A 178 -14.12 -17.88 -22.10
CA SER A 178 -15.40 -18.49 -21.80
C SER A 178 -15.33 -19.92 -22.31
N ASN A 179 -14.99 -20.87 -21.43
CA ASN A 179 -15.44 -22.23 -21.65
C ASN A 179 -16.97 -22.13 -21.58
N SER A 180 -17.58 -22.20 -22.76
CA SER A 180 -19.00 -22.48 -22.94
C SER A 180 -19.43 -23.59 -21.97
N ASP A 181 -20.65 -23.50 -21.45
CA ASP A 181 -21.31 -24.44 -20.51
C ASP A 181 -21.25 -24.11 -19.01
N LYS A 182 -21.16 -22.84 -18.63
CA LYS A 182 -21.53 -22.42 -17.25
C LYS A 182 -22.89 -21.71 -17.25
N PHE A 183 -23.88 -22.34 -16.62
CA PHE A 183 -25.26 -21.86 -16.44
C PHE A 183 -25.38 -20.55 -15.65
N TYR A 184 -24.31 -20.13 -14.96
CA TYR A 184 -24.29 -18.91 -14.14
C TYR A 184 -23.53 -17.78 -14.84
N LYS A 185 -24.19 -16.60 -14.93
CA LYS A 185 -23.52 -15.35 -15.32
C LYS A 185 -22.34 -15.10 -14.38
N THR A 186 -21.12 -15.08 -14.92
CA THR A 186 -19.95 -14.68 -14.13
C THR A 186 -20.14 -13.21 -13.75
N PRO A 187 -20.21 -12.84 -12.46
CA PRO A 187 -20.44 -11.47 -12.06
C PRO A 187 -19.27 -10.60 -12.54
N SER A 188 -19.59 -9.47 -13.17
CA SER A 188 -18.57 -8.51 -13.58
C SER A 188 -17.92 -7.92 -12.34
N LYS A 189 -16.60 -8.12 -12.20
CA LYS A 189 -15.85 -7.69 -11.03
C LYS A 189 -15.39 -6.24 -11.22
N PRO A 190 -15.56 -5.36 -10.21
CA PRO A 190 -15.03 -4.00 -10.25
C PRO A 190 -13.50 -4.03 -10.31
N PHE A 191 -12.87 -2.96 -10.76
CA PHE A 191 -11.41 -2.86 -10.82
C PHE A 191 -10.75 -3.23 -9.48
N SER A 192 -9.64 -3.97 -9.55
CA SER A 192 -8.83 -4.29 -8.36
C SER A 192 -7.57 -3.46 -8.36
N TRP A 193 -7.11 -3.03 -7.19
CA TRP A 193 -5.88 -2.27 -7.03
C TRP A 193 -4.82 -3.11 -6.34
N THR A 194 -3.54 -2.87 -6.64
CA THR A 194 -2.45 -3.52 -5.92
C THR A 194 -1.19 -2.68 -5.94
N TRP A 195 -0.37 -2.82 -4.91
CA TRP A 195 0.97 -2.27 -4.88
C TRP A 195 1.93 -3.16 -5.67
N ARG A 196 2.84 -2.52 -6.40
CA ARG A 196 3.99 -3.15 -7.05
C ARG A 196 5.21 -2.26 -6.87
N TRP A 197 6.40 -2.83 -6.80
CA TRP A 197 7.61 -2.01 -6.86
C TRP A 197 7.76 -1.38 -8.24
N LYS A 198 8.37 -0.19 -8.27
CA LYS A 198 8.76 0.46 -9.52
C LYS A 198 9.67 -0.44 -10.36
N LYS A 199 9.64 -0.24 -11.68
CA LYS A 199 10.44 -1.02 -12.64
C LYS A 199 11.93 -1.01 -12.30
N GLU A 200 12.46 0.15 -11.91
CA GLU A 200 13.86 0.36 -11.52
C GLU A 200 14.24 -0.48 -10.29
N VAL A 201 13.38 -0.54 -9.28
CA VAL A 201 13.60 -1.35 -8.07
C VAL A 201 13.69 -2.84 -8.43
N ILE A 202 12.76 -3.33 -9.26
CA ILE A 202 12.77 -4.73 -9.71
C ILE A 202 14.01 -5.03 -10.56
N ALA A 203 14.43 -4.11 -11.42
CA ALA A 203 15.64 -4.26 -12.21
C ALA A 203 16.88 -4.37 -11.31
N LYS A 204 17.01 -3.49 -10.31
CA LYS A 204 18.09 -3.53 -9.31
C LYS A 204 18.10 -4.87 -8.55
N LYS A 205 16.96 -5.28 -7.99
CA LYS A 205 16.84 -6.53 -7.23
C LYS A 205 17.09 -7.78 -8.07
N LYS A 206 16.78 -7.74 -9.37
CA LYS A 206 17.16 -8.78 -10.34
C LYS A 206 18.67 -8.84 -10.50
N THR A 207 19.33 -7.71 -10.70
CA THR A 207 20.80 -7.64 -10.81
C THR A 207 21.47 -8.15 -9.55
N ASP A 208 20.99 -7.75 -8.37
CA ASP A 208 21.49 -8.25 -7.08
C ASP A 208 21.42 -9.77 -7.00
N LEU A 209 20.26 -10.35 -7.35
CA LEU A 209 20.07 -11.81 -7.34
C LEU A 209 21.01 -12.53 -8.31
N VAL A 210 21.18 -12.01 -9.53
CA VAL A 210 22.12 -12.57 -10.51
C VAL A 210 23.56 -12.53 -9.99
N ASN A 211 23.97 -11.42 -9.37
CA ASN A 211 25.31 -11.28 -8.80
C ASN A 211 25.54 -12.20 -7.60
N ILE A 212 24.53 -12.39 -6.75
CA ILE A 212 24.57 -13.36 -5.64
C ILE A 212 24.76 -14.77 -6.20
N ILE A 213 23.97 -15.18 -7.19
CA ILE A 213 24.07 -16.52 -7.78
C ILE A 213 25.40 -16.73 -8.51
N ASN A 214 25.90 -15.74 -9.25
CA ASN A 214 27.20 -15.82 -9.89
C ASN A 214 28.32 -16.08 -8.87
N ARG A 215 28.34 -15.31 -7.77
CA ARG A 215 29.31 -15.53 -6.68
C ARG A 215 29.13 -16.90 -6.03
N TYR A 216 27.89 -17.36 -5.84
CA TYR A 216 27.61 -18.69 -5.31
C TYR A 216 28.19 -19.82 -6.19
N VAL A 217 28.10 -19.68 -7.52
CA VAL A 217 28.62 -20.68 -8.47
C VAL A 217 30.14 -20.60 -8.59
N SER A 218 30.72 -19.40 -8.56
CA SER A 218 32.15 -19.20 -8.84
C SER A 218 33.05 -19.38 -7.60
N GLN A 219 32.53 -19.18 -6.39
CA GLN A 219 33.34 -19.20 -5.17
C GLN A 219 33.33 -20.59 -4.51
N PRO A 220 34.49 -21.08 -4.04
CA PRO A 220 34.54 -22.32 -3.28
C PRO A 220 33.85 -22.18 -1.91
N ASN A 221 34.02 -21.02 -1.25
CA ASN A 221 33.29 -20.69 -0.02
C ASN A 221 31.93 -20.05 -0.35
N LYS A 222 30.86 -20.80 -0.05
CA LYS A 222 29.48 -20.40 -0.34
C LYS A 222 28.79 -19.64 0.79
N ALA A 223 29.43 -19.47 1.95
CA ALA A 223 28.80 -18.88 3.13
C ALA A 223 28.27 -17.46 2.86
N LYS A 224 29.10 -16.60 2.26
CA LYS A 224 28.73 -15.20 2.02
C LYS A 224 27.61 -15.04 0.98
N PRO A 225 27.65 -15.72 -0.19
CA PRO A 225 26.52 -15.69 -1.12
C PRO A 225 25.20 -16.21 -0.54
N ILE A 226 25.26 -17.23 0.34
CA ILE A 226 24.06 -17.72 1.04
C ILE A 226 23.50 -16.67 2.00
N GLU A 227 24.35 -16.01 2.79
CA GLU A 227 23.95 -14.92 3.68
C GLU A 227 23.28 -13.78 2.91
N ASP A 228 23.89 -13.35 1.79
CA ASP A 228 23.34 -12.29 0.95
C ASP A 228 21.99 -12.69 0.32
N LEU A 229 21.85 -13.97 -0.05
CA LEU A 229 20.59 -14.52 -0.54
C LEU A 229 19.51 -14.51 0.55
N VAL A 230 19.85 -14.87 1.79
CA VAL A 230 18.91 -14.81 2.93
C VAL A 230 18.46 -13.38 3.19
N LYS A 231 19.38 -12.40 3.18
CA LYS A 231 19.02 -10.97 3.32
C LYS A 231 18.12 -10.49 2.18
N TRP A 232 18.44 -10.86 0.94
CA TRP A 232 17.63 -10.55 -0.22
C TRP A 232 16.22 -11.13 -0.09
N GLN A 233 16.10 -12.39 0.36
CA GLN A 233 14.80 -13.03 0.59
C GLN A 233 14.04 -12.38 1.74
N SER A 234 14.69 -12.14 2.88
CA SER A 234 14.09 -11.55 4.09
C SER A 234 13.38 -10.23 3.79
N TYR A 235 14.03 -9.34 3.01
CA TYR A 235 13.39 -8.10 2.54
C TYR A 235 12.04 -8.37 1.87
N PHE A 236 11.99 -9.33 0.94
CA PHE A 236 10.75 -9.65 0.24
C PHE A 236 9.74 -10.40 1.11
N GLN A 237 10.17 -11.25 2.04
CA GLN A 237 9.25 -11.90 2.98
C GLN A 237 8.52 -10.87 3.84
N THR A 238 9.21 -9.79 4.23
CA THR A 238 8.66 -8.70 5.04
C THR A 238 7.74 -7.77 4.25
N TYR A 239 8.12 -7.39 3.02
CA TYR A 239 7.44 -6.32 2.28
C TYR A 239 6.58 -6.80 1.11
N ALA A 240 6.77 -8.01 0.58
CA ALA A 240 5.97 -8.57 -0.52
C ALA A 240 4.60 -9.07 -0.06
N VAL A 241 3.84 -8.25 0.65
CA VAL A 241 2.55 -8.66 1.24
C VAL A 241 1.35 -8.36 0.34
N PHE A 242 1.56 -7.56 -0.71
CA PHE A 242 0.55 -7.25 -1.72
C PHE A 242 0.64 -8.18 -2.93
N ARG A 243 -0.49 -8.39 -3.62
CA ARG A 243 -0.56 -9.32 -4.75
C ARG A 243 0.40 -8.97 -5.88
N GLY A 244 0.48 -7.69 -6.30
CA GLY A 244 1.38 -7.24 -7.36
C GLY A 244 2.85 -7.48 -7.01
N MET A 245 3.24 -7.05 -5.82
CA MET A 245 4.55 -7.33 -5.24
C MET A 245 4.87 -8.83 -5.23
N ARG A 246 4.02 -9.69 -4.64
CA ARG A 246 4.26 -11.16 -4.62
C ARG A 246 4.46 -11.74 -6.02
N GLN A 247 3.71 -11.27 -7.01
CA GLN A 247 3.88 -11.73 -8.38
C GLN A 247 5.23 -11.32 -8.96
N GLN A 248 5.70 -10.09 -8.69
CA GLN A 248 7.03 -9.65 -9.09
C GLN A 248 8.11 -10.49 -8.42
N VAL A 249 8.03 -10.71 -7.10
CA VAL A 249 9.04 -11.51 -6.37
C VAL A 249 9.03 -12.97 -6.82
N GLY A 250 7.85 -13.58 -6.98
CA GLY A 250 7.76 -14.97 -7.44
C GLY A 250 8.45 -15.18 -8.79
N ARG A 251 8.33 -14.21 -9.71
CA ARG A 251 9.05 -14.24 -10.99
C ARG A 251 10.57 -14.08 -10.81
N LEU A 252 11.02 -13.18 -9.95
CA LEU A 252 12.45 -13.04 -9.64
C LEU A 252 13.02 -14.33 -9.05
N TYR A 253 12.28 -14.98 -8.16
CA TYR A 253 12.68 -16.24 -7.54
C TYR A 253 12.78 -17.37 -8.57
N THR A 254 11.78 -17.52 -9.45
CA THR A 254 11.85 -18.47 -10.57
C THR A 254 13.02 -18.17 -11.52
N LEU A 255 13.26 -16.89 -11.81
CA LEU A 255 14.41 -16.46 -12.61
C LEU A 255 15.73 -16.89 -11.95
N GLY A 256 15.86 -16.70 -10.64
CA GLY A 256 17.03 -17.15 -9.88
C GLY A 256 17.26 -18.66 -9.99
N LYS A 257 16.20 -19.47 -9.79
CA LYS A 257 16.29 -20.93 -9.96
C LYS A 257 16.77 -21.33 -11.37
N LEU A 258 16.18 -20.72 -12.40
CA LEU A 258 16.56 -20.99 -13.80
C LEU A 258 18.00 -20.52 -14.10
N PHE A 259 18.41 -19.38 -13.54
CA PHE A 259 19.74 -18.83 -13.75
C PHE A 259 20.82 -19.70 -13.09
N LEU A 260 20.59 -20.16 -11.86
CA LEU A 260 21.46 -21.12 -11.17
C LEU A 260 21.65 -22.40 -11.99
N TYR A 261 20.55 -22.97 -12.48
CA TYR A 261 20.60 -24.17 -13.32
C TYR A 261 21.34 -23.93 -14.64
N SER A 262 21.11 -22.78 -15.28
CA SER A 262 21.81 -22.42 -16.53
C SER A 262 23.33 -22.31 -16.33
N ARG A 263 23.77 -21.67 -15.23
CA ARG A 263 25.19 -21.39 -14.96
C ARG A 263 25.97 -22.55 -14.37
N GLY A 264 25.38 -23.27 -13.41
CA GLY A 264 26.07 -24.31 -12.65
C GLY A 264 25.55 -25.73 -12.87
N LYS A 265 24.48 -25.91 -13.67
CA LYS A 265 23.73 -27.18 -13.79
C LYS A 265 23.22 -27.74 -12.45
N GLN A 266 23.19 -26.90 -11.42
CA GLN A 266 22.72 -27.21 -10.08
C GLN A 266 21.26 -26.82 -9.93
N ARG A 267 20.46 -27.65 -9.25
CA ARG A 267 19.10 -27.29 -8.87
C ARG A 267 19.10 -26.61 -7.51
N TRP A 268 18.15 -25.70 -7.31
CA TRP A 268 18.02 -24.93 -6.08
C TRP A 268 17.86 -25.82 -4.84
N ASP A 269 17.02 -26.84 -4.99
CA ASP A 269 16.62 -27.72 -3.89
C ASP A 269 17.75 -28.73 -3.57
N ASP A 270 18.45 -29.25 -4.59
CA ASP A 270 19.63 -30.12 -4.42
C ASP A 270 20.79 -29.42 -3.69
N GLN A 271 20.87 -28.10 -3.79
CA GLN A 271 21.88 -27.27 -3.11
C GLN A 271 21.45 -26.82 -1.70
N ASN A 272 20.28 -27.28 -1.21
CA ASN A 272 19.72 -26.87 0.08
C ASN A 272 19.65 -25.34 0.26
N LEU A 273 19.42 -24.60 -0.83
CA LEU A 273 19.35 -23.14 -0.78
C LEU A 273 18.07 -22.68 -0.07
N PRO A 274 18.10 -21.52 0.61
CA PRO A 274 16.95 -21.03 1.36
C PRO A 274 15.71 -20.88 0.47
N ILE A 275 14.57 -21.30 1.01
CA ILE A 275 13.28 -21.27 0.34
C ILE A 275 12.57 -19.95 0.65
N LEU A 276 12.20 -19.24 -0.40
CA LEU A 276 11.44 -18.01 -0.27
C LEU A 276 9.97 -18.32 0.06
N LYS A 277 9.54 -17.95 1.27
CA LYS A 277 8.13 -18.05 1.70
C LYS A 277 7.46 -16.69 1.62
N LEU A 278 6.46 -16.54 0.74
CA LEU A 278 5.71 -15.30 0.59
C LEU A 278 4.35 -15.42 1.30
N TYR A 279 4.04 -14.44 2.14
CA TYR A 279 2.83 -14.44 2.93
C TYR A 279 1.78 -13.48 2.38
N PHE A 280 0.51 -13.77 2.69
CA PHE A 280 -0.58 -12.82 2.51
C PHE A 280 -0.60 -11.86 3.70
N ALA A 281 -0.68 -10.55 3.44
CA ALA A 281 -0.96 -9.61 4.52
C ALA A 281 -2.32 -9.99 5.14
N PRO A 282 -2.39 -10.22 6.46
CA PRO A 282 -3.67 -10.24 7.13
C PRO A 282 -4.33 -8.87 6.94
N ARG A 283 -5.66 -8.84 6.91
CA ARG A 283 -6.39 -7.58 6.86
C ARG A 283 -6.19 -6.89 8.20
N TYR A 284 -5.38 -5.83 8.23
CA TYR A 284 -5.23 -5.03 9.43
C TYR A 284 -6.55 -4.31 9.75
N GLU A 285 -6.99 -4.45 11.00
CA GLU A 285 -8.16 -3.78 11.57
C GLU A 285 -7.87 -2.29 11.79
N THR A 286 -8.61 -1.63 12.68
CA THR A 286 -8.28 -0.26 13.09
C THR A 286 -7.17 -0.30 14.12
N TYR A 287 -6.07 0.42 13.87
CA TYR A 287 -4.97 0.51 14.82
C TYR A 287 -5.26 1.49 15.96
N ALA A 288 -5.82 2.66 15.70
CA ALA A 288 -6.27 3.55 16.78
C ALA A 288 -7.48 4.36 16.31
N ASP A 289 -8.36 4.71 17.24
CA ASP A 289 -9.50 5.59 16.97
C ASP A 289 -9.14 7.07 17.21
N GLY A 290 -8.19 7.32 18.10
CA GLY A 290 -7.78 8.66 18.51
C GLY A 290 -6.28 8.88 18.48
N TYR A 291 -5.89 10.15 18.47
CA TYR A 291 -4.49 10.57 18.49
C TYR A 291 -3.77 10.11 19.77
N GLU A 292 -4.41 10.23 20.94
CA GLU A 292 -3.77 9.85 22.21
C GLU A 292 -3.55 8.34 22.30
N GLU A 293 -4.55 7.54 21.90
CA GLU A 293 -4.42 6.08 21.79
C GLU A 293 -3.27 5.71 20.84
N TYR A 294 -3.19 6.40 19.69
CA TYR A 294 -2.11 6.19 18.73
C TYR A 294 -0.73 6.46 19.35
N CYS A 295 -0.56 7.61 19.99
CA CYS A 295 0.71 7.99 20.63
C CYS A 295 1.12 7.01 21.72
N LEU A 296 0.21 6.62 22.62
CA LEU A 296 0.50 5.65 23.68
C LEU A 296 0.98 4.32 23.11
N ARG A 297 0.25 3.76 22.14
CA ARG A 297 0.63 2.47 21.54
C ARG A 297 1.97 2.55 20.82
N ARG A 298 2.26 3.68 20.16
CA ARG A 298 3.54 3.93 19.47
C ARG A 298 4.70 4.04 20.44
N GLU A 299 4.53 4.74 21.55
CA GLU A 299 5.54 4.89 22.58
C GLU A 299 5.92 3.54 23.21
N ILE A 300 4.93 2.70 23.51
CA ILE A 300 5.18 1.35 24.01
C ILE A 300 5.95 0.51 22.99
N TYR A 301 5.53 0.53 21.73
CA TYR A 301 6.22 -0.23 20.68
C TYR A 301 7.68 0.21 20.50
N VAL A 302 7.95 1.51 20.48
CA VAL A 302 9.32 2.04 20.26
C VAL A 302 10.24 1.70 21.43
N ASN A 303 9.76 1.74 22.67
CA ASN A 303 10.59 1.53 23.85
C ASN A 303 10.76 0.06 24.23
N PHE A 304 9.77 -0.79 23.92
CA PHE A 304 9.75 -2.19 24.39
C PHE A 304 9.71 -3.23 23.25
N ASP A 305 9.57 -2.81 21.99
CA ASP A 305 9.35 -3.69 20.82
C ASP A 305 8.13 -4.63 20.98
N VAL A 306 7.12 -4.16 21.73
CA VAL A 306 5.88 -4.88 22.02
C VAL A 306 4.68 -4.06 21.54
N GLU A 307 3.78 -4.72 20.81
CA GLU A 307 2.53 -4.08 20.34
C GLU A 307 1.48 -4.07 21.46
N LEU A 308 1.19 -2.89 22.03
CA LEU A 308 0.16 -2.77 23.06
C LEU A 308 -1.23 -3.12 22.50
N PRO A 309 -1.99 -4.05 23.13
CA PRO A 309 -3.37 -4.33 22.77
C PRO A 309 -4.28 -3.10 22.85
N ARG A 310 -5.23 -3.00 21.91
CA ARG A 310 -6.12 -1.83 21.78
C ARG A 310 -7.03 -1.64 22.99
N ASP A 311 -7.59 -2.72 23.50
CA ASP A 311 -8.45 -2.72 24.68
C ASP A 311 -7.73 -2.19 25.93
N LEU A 312 -6.45 -2.50 26.10
CA LEU A 312 -5.60 -1.93 27.14
C LEU A 312 -5.30 -0.45 26.90
N ALA A 313 -4.96 -0.08 25.66
CA ALA A 313 -4.69 1.30 25.29
C ALA A 313 -5.90 2.23 25.56
N LEU A 314 -7.11 1.77 25.20
CA LEU A 314 -8.35 2.52 25.40
C LEU A 314 -8.70 2.76 26.88
N ARG A 315 -8.34 1.83 27.77
CA ARG A 315 -8.55 2.00 29.21
C ARG A 315 -7.53 2.96 29.83
N SER A 316 -6.34 3.06 29.23
CA SER A 316 -5.24 3.90 29.71
C SER A 316 -4.90 3.67 31.20
N ASN A 317 -5.04 2.43 31.68
CA ASN A 317 -4.69 2.04 33.04
C ASN A 317 -3.23 1.57 33.10
N TRP A 318 -2.34 2.41 33.63
CA TRP A 318 -0.91 2.12 33.72
C TRP A 318 -0.59 0.84 34.48
N SER A 319 -1.34 0.50 35.54
CA SER A 319 -1.11 -0.74 36.28
C SER A 319 -1.39 -1.99 35.44
N GLU A 320 -2.42 -1.96 34.60
CA GLU A 320 -2.70 -3.07 33.66
C GLU A 320 -1.64 -3.15 32.56
N ILE A 321 -1.16 -2.00 32.08
CA ILE A 321 -0.10 -1.91 31.07
C ILE A 321 1.22 -2.45 31.63
N ASP A 322 1.61 -2.08 32.85
CA ASP A 322 2.83 -2.56 33.50
C ASP A 322 2.81 -4.08 33.73
N ILE A 323 1.66 -4.62 34.17
CA ILE A 323 1.45 -6.07 34.29
C ILE A 323 1.55 -6.76 32.93
N TYR A 324 1.09 -6.13 31.85
CA TYR A 324 1.23 -6.67 30.50
C TYR A 324 2.69 -6.64 30.03
N LEU A 325 3.40 -5.53 30.21
CA LEU A 325 4.79 -5.37 29.77
C LEU A 325 5.74 -6.31 30.52
N SER A 326 5.57 -6.45 31.83
CA SER A 326 6.34 -7.39 32.67
C SER A 326 6.16 -8.86 32.31
N LYS A 327 5.17 -9.21 31.49
CA LYS A 327 4.97 -10.58 30.96
C LYS A 327 5.57 -10.79 29.57
N GLN A 328 5.93 -9.72 28.87
CA GLN A 328 6.46 -9.77 27.50
C GLN A 328 7.99 -9.62 27.46
N ILE A 329 8.54 -8.91 28.45
CA ILE A 329 9.98 -8.75 28.72
C ILE A 329 10.40 -9.82 29.73
#